data_AF-A0A521I9C8-F1
#
_entry.id   AF-A0A521I9C8-F1
#
_cell.length_a   1.000
_cell.length_b   1.000
_cell.length_c   1.000
_cell.angle_alpha   90.00
_cell.angle_beta   90.00
_cell.angle_gamma   90.00
#
_symmetry.space_group_name_H-M   'P 1'
#
loop_
_entity.id
_entity.type
_entity.pdbx_description
1 polymer ?
#
loop_
_entity_poly.entity_id
_entity_poly.type
_entity_poly.pdbx_seq_one_letter_code
_entity_poly.pdbx_strand_id
1 'polypeptide(L)'
;MTPRKPAAKPTVTATALPARTTTASLPAVAEATASPPLPSRNPLDQKFHAAIARATMSVSPMSLLLATVDWAGHLAGAPGKRLELITLAQEHARRLVEYAGELALASPGNPAERCVEPVPQDRRFAGEEWERWPFNLMHQSFLLAEAWWQAATTGVAGVSR
;
A
#
# COMPACT_ATOMS: atom_id res chain seq x y z
N MET A 1 7.48 45.73 22.19
CA MET A 1 8.82 45.35 21.71
C MET A 1 9.68 45.18 22.96
N THR A 2 9.79 43.94 23.42
CA THR A 2 10.44 43.56 24.68
C THR A 2 11.04 42.18 24.42
N PRO A 3 12.37 41.99 24.44
CA PRO A 3 12.97 40.75 23.99
C PRO A 3 12.89 39.68 25.08
N ARG A 4 12.34 38.51 24.72
CA ARG A 4 12.27 37.32 25.56
C ARG A 4 13.63 36.63 25.56
N LYS A 5 14.27 36.60 26.73
CA LYS A 5 15.56 35.97 27.02
C LYS A 5 15.49 34.44 26.78
N PRO A 6 16.47 33.81 26.11
CA PRO A 6 16.49 32.36 25.92
C PRO A 6 16.94 31.65 27.21
N ALA A 7 16.20 30.60 27.58
CA ALA A 7 16.53 29.73 28.70
C ALA A 7 17.71 28.81 28.35
N ALA A 8 18.68 28.72 29.26
CA ALA A 8 19.87 27.90 29.13
C ALA A 8 19.52 26.40 29.25
N LYS A 9 20.10 25.58 28.37
CA LYS A 9 20.02 24.11 28.42
C LYS A 9 20.91 23.59 29.56
N PRO A 10 20.50 22.59 30.33
CA PRO A 10 21.36 21.97 31.32
C PRO A 10 22.47 21.15 30.64
N THR A 11 23.72 21.48 30.94
CA THR A 11 24.91 20.70 30.58
C THR A 11 24.95 19.44 31.42
N VAL A 12 24.72 18.28 30.79
CA VAL A 12 24.99 16.98 31.41
C VAL A 12 26.49 16.71 31.29
N THR A 13 27.19 16.80 32.41
CA THR A 13 28.58 16.36 32.55
C THR A 13 28.67 14.87 32.25
N ALA A 14 29.39 14.52 31.18
CA ALA A 14 29.71 13.14 30.85
C ALA A 14 30.72 12.60 31.87
N THR A 15 30.24 11.84 32.85
CA THR A 15 31.10 11.00 33.69
C THR A 15 31.64 9.86 32.83
N ALA A 16 32.94 9.89 32.55
CA ALA A 16 33.66 8.82 31.89
C ALA A 16 33.62 7.56 32.78
N LEU A 17 32.96 6.50 32.28
CA LEU A 17 32.93 5.19 32.91
C LEU A 17 34.28 4.49 32.65
N PRO A 18 34.94 3.90 33.67
CA PRO A 18 36.21 3.22 33.46
C PRO A 18 36.02 2.01 32.54
N ALA A 19 36.97 1.82 31.62
CA ALA A 19 37.08 0.64 30.77
C ALA A 19 37.23 -0.60 31.65
N ARG A 20 36.12 -1.32 31.87
CA ARG A 20 36.14 -2.67 32.42
C ARG A 20 36.52 -3.60 31.28
N THR A 21 37.81 -3.87 31.12
CA THR A 21 38.30 -5.04 30.38
C THR A 21 38.01 -6.27 31.24
N THR A 22 36.74 -6.66 31.31
CA THR A 22 36.38 -7.98 31.81
C THR A 22 36.60 -8.93 30.65
N THR A 23 37.76 -9.57 30.60
CA THR A 23 37.96 -10.79 29.82
C THR A 23 37.08 -11.86 30.45
N ALA A 24 35.79 -11.85 30.14
CA ALA A 24 34.91 -12.95 30.44
C ALA A 24 35.40 -14.10 29.55
N SER A 25 36.12 -15.05 30.16
CA SER A 25 36.38 -16.35 29.54
C SER A 25 35.02 -16.96 29.24
N LEU A 26 34.58 -16.84 27.99
CA LEU A 26 33.46 -17.60 27.47
C LEU A 26 33.72 -19.07 27.84
N PRO A 27 32.76 -19.79 28.45
CA PRO A 27 32.91 -21.23 28.55
C PRO A 27 33.14 -21.73 27.12
N ALA A 28 34.18 -22.55 26.95
CA ALA A 28 34.46 -23.23 25.69
C ALA A 28 33.13 -23.76 25.18
N VAL A 29 32.72 -23.27 24.00
CA VAL A 29 31.52 -23.72 23.31
C VAL A 29 31.63 -25.24 23.29
N ALA A 30 30.89 -25.89 24.18
CA ALA A 30 30.69 -27.32 24.14
C ALA A 30 30.32 -27.61 22.70
N GLU A 31 31.12 -28.46 22.06
CA GLU A 31 30.98 -28.87 20.67
C GLU A 31 29.53 -28.73 20.25
N ALA A 32 29.27 -27.76 19.37
CA ALA A 32 28.00 -27.68 18.69
C ALA A 32 27.80 -29.06 18.07
N THR A 33 26.99 -29.90 18.73
CA THR A 33 26.63 -31.22 18.24
C THR A 33 26.17 -30.98 16.82
N ALA A 34 26.98 -31.43 15.86
CA ALA A 34 26.84 -31.09 14.46
C ALA A 34 25.37 -31.31 14.10
N SER A 35 24.65 -30.22 13.80
CA SER A 35 23.29 -30.36 13.31
C SER A 35 23.37 -31.28 12.09
N PRO A 36 22.53 -32.33 12.02
CA PRO A 36 22.58 -33.23 10.89
C PRO A 36 22.48 -32.41 9.60
N PRO A 37 23.28 -32.73 8.57
CA PRO A 37 23.23 -31.99 7.32
C PRO A 37 21.78 -31.96 6.83
N LEU A 38 21.24 -30.75 6.63
CA LEU A 38 19.90 -30.61 6.08
C LEU A 38 19.86 -31.38 4.76
N PRO A 39 18.81 -32.18 4.50
CA PRO A 39 18.71 -32.93 3.26
C PRO A 39 18.84 -31.96 2.08
N SER A 40 19.68 -32.34 1.11
CA SER A 40 19.88 -31.55 -0.11
C SER A 40 18.55 -31.35 -0.80
N ARG A 41 18.12 -30.11 -1.00
CA ARG A 41 16.91 -29.81 -1.78
C ARG A 41 17.06 -30.39 -3.20
N ASN A 42 15.99 -30.97 -3.71
CA ASN A 42 15.94 -31.49 -5.08
C ASN A 42 16.40 -30.39 -6.06
N PRO A 43 17.41 -30.64 -6.93
CA PRO A 43 17.95 -29.63 -7.82
C PRO A 43 16.92 -29.09 -8.84
N LEU A 44 15.90 -29.87 -9.17
CA LEU A 44 14.79 -29.41 -10.01
C LEU A 44 13.93 -28.38 -9.26
N ASP A 45 13.56 -28.66 -8.02
CA ASP A 45 12.77 -27.75 -7.18
C ASP A 45 13.52 -26.43 -6.96
N GLN A 46 14.84 -26.50 -6.77
CA GLN A 46 15.67 -25.30 -6.65
C GLN A 46 15.65 -24.43 -7.91
N LYS A 47 15.81 -25.05 -9.10
CA LYS A 47 15.74 -24.34 -10.38
C LYS A 47 14.35 -23.75 -10.62
N PHE A 48 13.31 -24.49 -10.28
CA PHE A 48 11.92 -24.06 -10.40
C PHE A 48 11.61 -22.86 -9.49
N HIS A 49 11.94 -22.94 -8.20
CA HIS A 49 11.77 -21.82 -7.27
C HIS A 49 12.60 -20.60 -7.67
N ALA A 50 13.81 -20.78 -8.20
CA ALA A 50 14.61 -19.68 -8.74
C ALA A 50 14.00 -19.05 -10.01
N ALA A 51 13.33 -19.83 -10.86
CA ALA A 51 12.60 -19.30 -12.01
C ALA A 51 11.38 -18.49 -11.55
N ILE A 52 10.60 -19.01 -10.61
CA ILE A 52 9.46 -18.29 -10.01
C ILE A 52 9.93 -16.99 -9.36
N ALA A 53 10.94 -17.05 -8.50
CA ALA A 53 11.44 -15.87 -7.81
C ALA A 53 11.91 -14.79 -8.79
N ARG A 54 12.50 -15.15 -9.93
CA ARG A 54 12.83 -14.16 -10.97
C ARG A 54 11.58 -13.60 -11.65
N ALA A 55 10.65 -14.47 -12.02
CA ALA A 55 9.40 -14.09 -12.68
C ALA A 55 8.53 -13.19 -11.79
N THR A 56 8.58 -13.37 -10.48
CA THR A 56 7.77 -12.61 -9.51
C THR A 56 8.55 -11.53 -8.77
N MET A 57 9.78 -11.22 -9.21
CA MET A 57 10.68 -10.27 -8.52
C MET A 57 10.83 -10.59 -7.02
N SER A 58 10.90 -11.88 -6.70
CA SER A 58 11.01 -12.48 -5.37
C SER A 58 9.77 -12.31 -4.47
N VAL A 59 8.63 -11.90 -5.04
CA VAL A 59 7.34 -11.95 -4.36
C VAL A 59 6.84 -13.39 -4.32
N SER A 60 6.42 -13.87 -3.14
CA SER A 60 5.85 -15.21 -2.98
C SER A 60 4.42 -15.27 -3.55
N PRO A 61 4.16 -16.11 -4.58
CA PRO A 61 2.80 -16.28 -5.12
C PRO A 61 1.83 -16.83 -4.09
N MET A 62 2.29 -17.76 -3.25
CA MET A 62 1.47 -18.37 -2.21
C MET A 62 1.06 -17.36 -1.13
N SER A 63 1.96 -16.44 -0.78
CA SER A 63 1.64 -15.39 0.19
C SER A 63 0.57 -14.44 -0.34
N LEU A 64 0.65 -14.06 -1.62
CA LEU A 64 -0.38 -13.24 -2.27
C LEU A 64 -1.74 -13.97 -2.31
N LEU A 65 -1.74 -15.26 -2.69
CA LEU A 65 -2.96 -16.06 -2.72
C LEU A 65 -3.61 -16.16 -1.34
N LEU A 66 -2.83 -16.45 -0.30
CA LEU A 66 -3.34 -16.55 1.07
C LEU A 66 -3.93 -15.22 1.55
N ALA A 67 -3.23 -14.11 1.33
CA ALA A 67 -3.74 -12.78 1.68
C ALA A 67 -5.05 -12.45 0.93
N THR A 68 -5.14 -12.85 -0.35
CA THR A 68 -6.34 -12.63 -1.16
C THR A 68 -7.52 -13.44 -0.66
N VAL A 69 -7.33 -14.73 -0.37
CA VAL A 69 -8.40 -15.62 0.14
C VAL A 69 -8.87 -15.17 1.52
N ASP A 70 -7.95 -14.79 2.40
CA ASP A 70 -8.24 -14.25 3.73
C ASP A 70 -9.13 -12.99 3.63
N TRP A 71 -8.67 -11.98 2.89
CA TRP A 71 -9.44 -10.75 2.66
C TRP A 71 -10.81 -11.02 2.03
N ALA A 72 -10.87 -11.86 0.99
CA ALA A 72 -12.11 -12.18 0.31
C ALA A 72 -13.10 -12.93 1.21
N GLY A 73 -12.63 -13.85 2.04
CA GLY A 73 -13.44 -14.57 3.01
C GLY A 73 -14.05 -13.64 4.05
N HIS A 74 -13.23 -12.73 4.61
CA HIS A 74 -13.70 -11.72 5.56
C HIS A 74 -14.70 -10.75 4.93
N LEU A 75 -14.45 -10.29 3.70
CA LEU A 75 -15.38 -9.42 2.99
C LEU A 75 -16.70 -10.13 2.67
N ALA A 76 -16.66 -11.40 2.24
CA ALA A 76 -17.84 -12.20 1.94
C ALA A 76 -18.74 -12.36 3.19
N GLY A 77 -18.13 -12.57 4.35
CA GLY A 77 -18.79 -12.67 5.65
C GLY A 77 -19.26 -11.34 6.26
N ALA A 78 -18.99 -10.19 5.61
CA ALA A 78 -19.34 -8.86 6.10
C ALA A 78 -20.48 -8.22 5.28
N PRO A 79 -21.77 -8.59 5.50
CA PRO A 79 -22.88 -8.10 4.68
C PRO A 79 -23.07 -6.58 4.71
N GLY A 80 -22.83 -5.93 5.87
CA GLY A 80 -22.90 -4.46 5.98
C GLY A 80 -21.85 -3.76 5.10
N LYS A 81 -20.60 -4.19 5.20
CA LYS A 81 -19.50 -3.67 4.35
C LYS A 81 -19.77 -3.89 2.87
N ARG A 82 -20.32 -5.06 2.50
CA ARG A 82 -20.71 -5.35 1.11
C ARG A 82 -21.79 -4.40 0.61
N LEU A 83 -22.80 -4.10 1.42
CA LEU A 83 -23.84 -3.15 1.06
C LEU A 83 -23.27 -1.74 0.88
N GLU A 84 -22.39 -1.29 1.79
CA GLU A 84 -21.67 -0.02 1.65
C GLU A 84 -20.92 0.06 0.30
N LEU A 85 -20.20 -1.00 -0.07
CA LEU A 85 -19.47 -1.06 -1.35
C LEU A 85 -20.38 -1.07 -2.57
N ILE A 86 -21.55 -1.72 -2.49
CA ILE A 86 -22.55 -1.72 -3.58
C ILE A 86 -23.12 -0.31 -3.75
N THR A 87 -23.54 0.33 -2.66
CA THR A 87 -24.05 1.70 -2.69
C THR A 87 -23.01 2.67 -3.23
N LEU A 88 -21.75 2.53 -2.80
CA LEU A 88 -20.64 3.34 -3.30
C LEU A 88 -20.42 3.13 -4.81
N ALA A 89 -20.43 1.88 -5.28
CA ALA A 89 -20.29 1.58 -6.71
C ALA A 89 -21.43 2.17 -7.55
N GLN A 90 -22.68 2.10 -7.06
CA GLN A 90 -23.83 2.68 -7.73
C GLN A 90 -23.72 4.21 -7.84
N GLU A 91 -23.32 4.88 -6.75
CA GLU A 91 -23.12 6.33 -6.76
C GLU A 91 -21.99 6.75 -7.70
N HIS A 92 -20.86 6.03 -7.70
CA HIS A 92 -19.77 6.30 -8.64
C HIS A 92 -20.17 6.05 -10.10
N ALA A 93 -20.92 4.99 -10.38
CA ALA A 93 -21.43 4.72 -11.72
C ALA A 93 -22.38 5.82 -12.21
N ARG A 94 -23.28 6.30 -11.34
CA ARG A 94 -24.20 7.42 -11.63
C ARG A 94 -23.42 8.67 -12.03
N ARG A 95 -22.43 9.07 -11.21
CA ARG A 95 -21.57 10.25 -11.50
C ARG A 95 -20.82 10.10 -12.82
N LEU A 96 -20.29 8.92 -13.11
CA LEU A 96 -19.56 8.68 -14.35
C LEU A 96 -20.46 8.76 -15.59
N VAL A 97 -21.69 8.27 -15.51
CA VAL A 97 -22.70 8.39 -16.58
C VAL A 97 -23.10 9.84 -16.80
N GLU A 98 -23.34 10.59 -15.71
CA GLU A 98 -23.65 12.03 -15.79
C GLU A 98 -22.52 12.80 -16.47
N TYR A 99 -21.28 12.56 -16.06
CA TYR A 99 -20.10 13.19 -16.67
C TYR A 99 -19.89 12.80 -18.14
N ALA A 100 -20.12 11.54 -18.50
CA ALA A 100 -20.07 11.13 -19.90
C ALA A 100 -21.14 11.86 -20.74
N GLY A 101 -22.32 12.09 -20.16
CA GLY A 101 -23.38 12.89 -20.77
C GLY A 101 -23.00 14.36 -20.92
N GLU A 102 -22.43 14.98 -19.88
CA GLU A 102 -21.92 16.35 -19.94
C GLU A 102 -20.81 16.50 -20.98
N LEU A 103 -19.89 15.53 -21.06
CA LEU A 103 -18.79 15.57 -22.03
C LEU A 103 -19.30 15.51 -23.47
N ALA A 104 -20.40 14.79 -23.73
CA ALA A 104 -21.04 14.76 -25.05
C ALA A 104 -21.71 16.08 -25.43
N LEU A 105 -22.10 16.89 -24.44
CA LEU A 105 -22.74 18.21 -24.62
C LEU A 105 -21.76 19.37 -24.42
N ALA A 106 -20.52 19.08 -24.02
CA ALA A 106 -19.53 20.07 -23.67
C ALA A 106 -19.16 20.94 -24.87
N SER A 107 -18.96 22.23 -24.61
CA SER A 107 -18.48 23.19 -25.59
C SER A 107 -17.43 24.10 -24.94
N PRO A 108 -16.63 24.85 -25.70
CA PRO A 108 -15.62 25.75 -25.13
C PRO A 108 -16.17 26.77 -24.12
N GLY A 109 -17.46 27.11 -24.18
CA GLY A 109 -18.12 28.01 -23.24
C GLY A 109 -18.87 27.31 -22.09
N ASN A 110 -18.94 25.97 -22.11
CA ASN A 110 -19.57 25.15 -21.08
C ASN A 110 -18.83 23.80 -20.99
N PRO A 111 -17.66 23.75 -20.33
CA PRO A 111 -16.91 22.51 -20.15
C PRO A 111 -17.63 21.58 -19.16
N ALA A 112 -17.51 20.27 -19.37
CA ALA A 112 -18.02 19.27 -18.42
C ALA A 112 -17.28 19.35 -17.08
N GLU A 113 -18.01 19.27 -15.97
CA GLU A 113 -17.43 19.34 -14.63
C GLU A 113 -16.88 17.96 -14.21
N ARG A 114 -15.70 17.92 -13.57
CA ARG A 114 -15.11 16.65 -13.13
C ARG A 114 -15.97 16.00 -12.03
N CYS A 115 -16.19 14.68 -12.11
CA CYS A 115 -16.90 13.92 -11.07
C CYS A 115 -16.18 13.93 -9.73
N VAL A 116 -14.84 13.86 -9.79
CA VAL A 116 -13.93 13.71 -8.66
C VAL A 116 -12.72 14.57 -8.92
N GLU A 117 -12.41 15.45 -7.98
CA GLU A 117 -11.19 16.22 -8.04
C GLU A 117 -9.99 15.33 -7.67
N PRO A 118 -8.94 15.30 -8.50
CA PRO A 118 -7.72 14.58 -8.16
C PRO A 118 -7.15 15.11 -6.85
N VAL A 119 -6.47 14.23 -6.09
CA VAL A 119 -5.69 14.70 -4.93
C VAL A 119 -4.69 15.74 -5.44
N PRO A 120 -4.51 16.91 -4.78
CA PRO A 120 -3.70 18.02 -5.29
C PRO A 120 -2.23 17.70 -5.65
N GLN A 121 -1.75 16.51 -5.29
CA GLN A 121 -0.37 16.05 -5.48
C GLN A 121 -0.29 14.89 -6.51
N ASP A 122 -1.40 14.47 -7.13
CA ASP A 122 -1.38 13.40 -8.13
C ASP A 122 -0.90 13.90 -9.49
N ARG A 123 0.37 13.59 -9.80
CA ARG A 123 1.02 13.98 -11.06
C ARG A 123 0.72 13.05 -12.22
N ARG A 124 0.04 11.92 -12.00
CA ARG A 124 -0.25 10.92 -13.06
C ARG A 124 -1.09 11.50 -14.19
N PHE A 125 -1.93 12.48 -13.89
CA PHE A 125 -2.91 13.08 -14.81
C PHE A 125 -2.62 14.55 -15.15
N ALA A 126 -1.37 15.01 -15.01
CA ALA A 126 -1.00 16.42 -15.16
C ALA A 126 -0.90 16.93 -16.62
N GLY A 127 -0.85 16.02 -17.61
CA GLY A 127 -0.78 16.39 -19.03
C GLY A 127 -2.13 16.90 -19.57
N GLU A 128 -2.10 17.88 -20.47
CA GLU A 128 -3.30 18.46 -21.08
C GLU A 128 -4.13 17.44 -21.89
N GLU A 129 -3.53 16.33 -22.30
CA GLU A 129 -4.22 15.23 -22.97
C GLU A 129 -5.28 14.59 -22.08
N TRP A 130 -5.06 14.59 -20.76
CA TRP A 130 -6.00 14.06 -19.77
C TRP A 130 -7.25 14.90 -19.58
N GLU A 131 -7.32 16.11 -20.14
CA GLU A 131 -8.52 16.94 -20.15
C GLU A 131 -9.39 16.71 -21.39
N ARG A 132 -8.89 15.95 -22.37
CA ARG A 132 -9.54 15.70 -23.65
C ARG A 132 -10.12 14.29 -23.72
N TRP A 133 -11.20 14.15 -24.50
CA TRP A 133 -11.74 12.83 -24.83
C TRP A 133 -10.69 11.99 -25.59
N PRO A 134 -10.54 10.69 -25.31
CA PRO A 134 -11.29 9.88 -24.32
C PRO A 134 -10.61 9.82 -22.94
N PHE A 135 -9.44 10.43 -22.78
CA PHE A 135 -8.59 10.28 -21.60
C PHE A 135 -9.18 10.90 -20.35
N ASN A 136 -9.95 11.99 -20.48
CA ASN A 136 -10.67 12.61 -19.36
C ASN A 136 -11.70 11.66 -18.71
N LEU A 137 -12.42 10.87 -19.51
CA LEU A 137 -13.33 9.84 -19.03
C LEU A 137 -12.59 8.66 -18.39
N MET A 138 -11.47 8.24 -18.99
CA MET A 138 -10.62 7.18 -18.42
C MET A 138 -10.01 7.61 -17.08
N HIS A 139 -9.57 8.86 -16.97
CA HIS A 139 -9.05 9.45 -15.75
C HIS A 139 -10.11 9.45 -14.63
N GLN A 140 -11.31 9.99 -14.90
CA GLN A 140 -12.38 10.03 -13.90
C GLN A 140 -12.83 8.62 -13.48
N SER A 141 -12.96 7.69 -14.42
CA SER A 141 -13.31 6.29 -14.09
C SER A 141 -12.22 5.59 -13.25
N PHE A 142 -10.94 5.88 -13.52
CA PHE A 142 -9.83 5.37 -12.73
C PHE A 142 -9.87 5.88 -11.28
N LEU A 143 -10.08 7.18 -11.06
CA LEU A 143 -10.13 7.75 -9.70
C LEU A 143 -11.31 7.19 -8.88
N LEU A 144 -12.47 7.01 -9.51
CA LEU A 144 -13.64 6.38 -8.90
C LEU A 144 -13.33 4.92 -8.52
N ALA A 145 -12.66 4.17 -9.40
CA ALA A 145 -12.24 2.80 -9.12
C ALA A 145 -11.20 2.72 -7.99
N GLU A 146 -10.23 3.64 -7.96
CA GLU A 146 -9.23 3.74 -6.89
C GLU A 146 -9.90 3.97 -5.53
N ALA A 147 -10.84 4.92 -5.45
CA ALA A 147 -11.61 5.18 -4.24
C ALA A 147 -12.43 3.96 -3.78
N TRP A 148 -13.05 3.24 -4.72
CA TRP A 148 -13.79 2.02 -4.42
C TRP A 148 -12.88 0.92 -3.87
N TRP A 149 -11.71 0.70 -4.48
CA TRP A 149 -10.74 -0.30 -4.02
C TRP A 149 -10.15 0.03 -2.65
N GLN A 150 -9.88 1.32 -2.39
CA GLN A 150 -9.48 1.79 -1.06
C GLN A 150 -10.56 1.44 -0.03
N ALA A 151 -11.83 1.68 -0.34
CA ALA A 151 -12.94 1.31 0.53
C ALA A 151 -13.06 -0.22 0.70
N ALA A 152 -12.83 -1.01 -0.34
CA ALA A 152 -12.96 -2.47 -0.32
C ALA A 152 -11.85 -3.18 0.46
N THR A 153 -10.68 -2.56 0.57
CA THR A 153 -9.51 -3.10 1.28
C THR A 153 -9.33 -2.51 2.68
N THR A 154 -10.02 -1.42 3.01
CA THR A 154 -9.92 -0.74 4.31
C THR A 154 -11.11 -1.04 5.22
N GLY A 155 -10.82 -1.32 6.49
CA GLY A 155 -11.86 -1.49 7.52
C GLY A 155 -12.72 -2.74 7.35
N VAL A 156 -12.23 -3.77 6.66
CA VAL A 156 -12.89 -5.07 6.59
C VAL A 156 -12.65 -5.82 7.91
N ALA A 157 -13.73 -6.16 8.61
CA ALA A 157 -13.64 -6.82 9.90
C ALA A 157 -12.97 -8.20 9.79
N GLY A 158 -11.94 -8.43 10.60
CA GLY A 158 -11.17 -9.68 10.65
C GLY A 158 -9.93 -9.72 9.76
N VAL A 159 -9.75 -8.76 8.85
CA VAL A 159 -8.51 -8.62 8.07
C VAL A 159 -7.46 -7.87 8.90
N SER A 160 -6.22 -8.38 8.92
CA SER A 160 -5.08 -7.72 9.58
C SER A 160 -4.72 -6.39 8.92
N ARG A 161 -4.24 -5.42 9.71
CA ARG A 161 -3.86 -4.07 9.24
C ARG A 161 -2.36 -3.94 9.02
#